data_AF-A0A4Y2H781-F1
#
_entry.id   AF-A0A4Y2H781-F1
#
_cell.length_a   1.000
_cell.length_b   1.000
_cell.length_c   1.000
_cell.angle_alpha   90.00
_cell.angle_beta   90.00
_cell.angle_gamma   90.00
#
_symmetry.space_group_name_H-M   'P 1'
#
loop_
_entity.id
_entity.type
_entity.pdbx_description
1 polymer ?
#
loop_
_entity_poly.entity_id
_entity_poly.type
_entity_poly.pdbx_seq_one_letter_code
_entity_poly.pdbx_strand_id
1 'polypeptide(L)'
;MFVFDIIVALFHIAPMAGTTLQEKATPNTDITEKNDITLLLPRRLRDLSLQESSTVELEDSERLARLSIVMPPQRRKRVEVVEETKANSKRPRMHNSSRKSSRNTEIIDDSFSHKKCNLLFTEYAGPNDPDMIGPEGMEKFCEDIGVEPENIVMLVLAWKMEAKQMGFFSKSEWLRGLSDLECDSIDKIRNKLDYLRSLLNEPVVFKNIYRYAYDFARDKDQRSMDIDTAKAMLQLLLGRLWSMYSLFHQFLEQSKYKVINKDQWCNVLEFSRTIKSDLSNYDEDGAWPVLLDEFVEWLKTKQNYPNCKSSSQ
;
A
#
# COMPACT_ATOMS: atom_id res chain seq x y z
N MET A 1 4.06 -14.62 -12.13
CA MET A 1 5.04 -15.41 -11.36
C MET A 1 6.03 -14.53 -10.62
N PHE A 2 6.70 -13.55 -11.24
CA PHE A 2 7.77 -12.78 -10.56
C PHE A 2 7.41 -11.91 -9.33
N VAL A 3 6.22 -11.28 -9.23
CA VAL A 3 5.86 -10.52 -8.01
C VAL A 3 5.52 -11.45 -6.83
N PHE A 4 5.03 -12.66 -7.12
CA PHE A 4 4.81 -13.69 -6.11
C PHE A 4 6.12 -14.33 -5.65
N ASP A 5 7.03 -14.58 -6.59
CA ASP A 5 8.31 -15.21 -6.29
C ASP A 5 9.24 -14.28 -5.48
N ILE A 6 9.16 -12.96 -5.63
CA ILE A 6 9.98 -12.02 -4.83
C ILE A 6 9.52 -11.96 -3.36
N ILE A 7 8.20 -11.93 -3.10
CA ILE A 7 7.64 -11.91 -1.74
C ILE A 7 7.89 -13.24 -1.02
N VAL A 8 7.82 -14.37 -1.74
CA VAL A 8 8.00 -15.72 -1.18
C VAL A 8 9.48 -16.13 -1.06
N ALA A 9 10.35 -15.76 -2.01
CA ALA A 9 11.76 -16.18 -2.01
C ALA A 9 12.61 -15.53 -0.91
N LEU A 10 12.24 -14.34 -0.43
CA LEU A 10 12.99 -13.65 0.63
C LEU A 10 12.74 -14.25 2.04
N PHE A 11 11.70 -15.06 2.23
CA PHE A 11 11.37 -15.68 3.52
C PHE A 11 11.82 -17.14 3.69
N HIS A 12 12.45 -17.77 2.68
CA HIS A 12 12.83 -19.19 2.72
C HIS A 12 14.34 -19.48 2.60
N ILE A 13 15.20 -18.54 2.99
CA ILE A 13 16.64 -18.85 3.14
C ILE A 13 16.89 -19.54 4.49
N ALA A 14 16.80 -20.87 4.49
CA ALA A 14 17.59 -21.74 5.35
C ALA A 14 18.17 -22.88 4.49
N PRO A 15 19.36 -23.40 4.84
CA PRO A 15 20.48 -23.52 3.91
C PRO A 15 20.43 -24.75 3.01
N MET A 16 20.98 -24.57 1.81
CA MET A 16 21.25 -25.61 0.83
C MET A 16 22.22 -26.66 1.38
N ALA A 17 21.83 -27.92 1.24
CA ALA A 17 22.73 -29.06 1.27
C ALA A 17 23.64 -29.06 0.03
N GLY A 18 24.92 -29.31 0.28
CA GLY A 18 25.97 -29.64 -0.69
C GLY A 18 27.26 -29.69 0.14
N THR A 19 28.04 -30.76 0.20
CA THR A 19 28.45 -31.68 -0.85
C THR A 19 29.16 -32.86 -0.17
N THR A 20 28.87 -34.09 -0.63
CA THR A 20 29.65 -35.28 -0.32
C THR A 20 31.03 -35.15 -0.97
N LEU A 21 32.06 -34.84 -0.19
CA LEU A 21 33.45 -35.17 -0.53
C LEU A 21 33.98 -36.16 0.50
N GLN A 22 34.61 -37.18 -0.04
CA GLN A 22 35.12 -38.36 0.60
C GLN A 22 36.53 -38.06 1.12
N GLU A 23 36.74 -38.02 2.44
CA GLU A 23 38.08 -38.14 3.01
C GLU A 23 38.06 -38.96 4.31
N LYS A 24 39.04 -39.86 4.41
CA LYS A 24 39.23 -40.88 5.45
C LYS A 24 39.99 -40.31 6.66
N ALA A 25 39.69 -40.90 7.82
CA ALA A 25 40.55 -41.15 9.00
C ALA A 25 40.65 -40.08 10.13
N THR A 26 39.87 -40.32 11.21
CA THR A 26 40.20 -40.49 12.66
C THR A 26 41.35 -39.68 13.35
N PRO A 27 41.36 -39.56 14.70
CA PRO A 27 40.53 -38.73 15.59
C PRO A 27 41.39 -37.91 16.62
N ASN A 28 40.72 -37.28 17.60
CA ASN A 28 41.23 -36.56 18.79
C ASN A 28 41.68 -35.09 18.62
N THR A 29 40.96 -34.16 19.26
CA THR A 29 41.36 -33.58 20.56
C THR A 29 40.33 -32.54 21.05
N ASP A 30 40.23 -32.50 22.38
CA ASP A 30 39.58 -31.53 23.25
C ASP A 30 39.89 -30.06 22.89
N ILE A 31 39.00 -29.12 23.24
CA ILE A 31 39.29 -27.80 23.84
C ILE A 31 37.98 -27.00 24.00
N THR A 32 37.80 -26.56 25.23
CA THR A 32 36.84 -25.60 25.77
C THR A 32 37.20 -24.17 25.36
N GLU A 33 36.22 -23.31 25.00
CA GLU A 33 36.19 -21.94 25.52
C GLU A 33 34.87 -21.20 25.21
N LYS A 34 34.46 -20.43 26.22
CA LYS A 34 33.34 -19.49 26.28
C LYS A 34 33.58 -18.31 25.35
N ASN A 35 32.53 -17.63 24.88
CA ASN A 35 32.49 -16.16 24.83
C ASN A 35 31.06 -15.63 24.70
N ASP A 36 30.63 -14.99 25.79
CA ASP A 36 29.53 -14.03 25.89
C ASP A 36 29.71 -12.87 24.91
N ILE A 37 28.69 -12.58 24.11
CA ILE A 37 28.54 -11.27 23.45
C ILE A 37 27.06 -10.85 23.51
N THR A 38 26.58 -10.65 24.74
CA THR A 38 25.53 -9.65 24.98
C THR A 38 26.24 -8.35 25.34
N LEU A 39 25.69 -7.21 24.93
CA LEU A 39 26.13 -5.82 25.14
C LEU A 39 26.73 -5.19 23.88
N LEU A 40 25.85 -4.61 23.04
CA LEU A 40 26.05 -3.31 22.38
C LEU A 40 24.73 -2.89 21.70
N LEU A 41 23.77 -2.40 22.48
CA LEU A 41 22.66 -1.58 21.98
C LEU A 41 22.43 -0.37 22.92
N PRO A 42 22.44 0.87 22.40
CA PRO A 42 22.33 2.08 23.23
C PRO A 42 20.97 2.25 23.92
N ARG A 43 21.04 2.60 25.21
CA ARG A 43 19.93 3.06 26.05
C ARG A 43 19.54 4.49 25.67
N ARG A 44 18.54 4.69 24.82
CA ARG A 44 17.74 5.94 24.75
C ARG A 44 16.55 5.73 23.82
N LEU A 45 15.41 5.40 24.41
CA LEU A 45 14.02 5.64 23.97
C LEU A 45 13.11 4.71 24.78
N ARG A 46 13.14 4.88 26.11
CA ARG A 46 12.16 4.26 27.04
C ARG A 46 11.33 5.30 27.80
N ASP A 47 11.47 6.58 27.45
CA ASP A 47 10.68 7.67 28.00
C ASP A 47 10.12 8.48 26.82
N LEU A 48 8.90 8.13 26.40
CA LEU A 48 7.93 8.98 25.67
C LEU A 48 6.62 8.18 25.42
N SER A 49 6.17 7.43 26.44
CA SER A 49 4.91 6.66 26.43
C SER A 49 3.96 7.07 27.57
N LEU A 50 4.11 8.27 28.13
CA LEU A 50 3.23 8.72 29.21
C LEU A 50 2.88 10.20 29.02
N GLN A 51 2.01 10.47 28.04
CA GLN A 51 1.05 11.58 28.01
C GLN A 51 0.41 11.65 26.62
N GLU A 52 -0.62 10.85 26.39
CA GLU A 52 -1.76 11.18 25.52
C GLU A 52 -2.78 10.03 25.60
N SER A 53 -3.32 9.84 26.80
CA SER A 53 -4.44 8.95 27.06
C SER A 53 -5.40 9.65 28.01
N SER A 54 -6.14 10.62 27.49
CA SER A 54 -7.40 11.11 28.05
C SER A 54 -8.01 12.12 27.09
N THR A 55 -9.32 11.95 26.83
CA THR A 55 -10.22 12.80 26.02
C THR A 55 -10.13 12.60 24.51
N VAL A 56 -10.90 11.65 23.96
CA VAL A 56 -12.01 11.90 23.01
C VAL A 56 -12.84 10.59 22.94
N GLU A 57 -13.68 10.36 23.94
CA GLU A 57 -14.88 9.54 23.77
C GLU A 57 -16.06 10.49 24.00
N LEU A 58 -17.13 10.31 23.22
CA LEU A 58 -18.40 11.06 23.23
C LEU A 58 -18.52 12.27 22.27
N GLU A 59 -18.44 12.09 20.94
CA GLU A 59 -19.19 12.96 19.98
C GLU A 59 -19.50 12.28 18.62
N ASP A 60 -19.73 10.95 18.58
CA ASP A 60 -19.92 10.22 17.31
C ASP A 60 -21.38 9.79 16.99
N SER A 61 -22.39 10.35 17.67
CA SER A 61 -23.80 9.96 17.42
C SER A 61 -24.71 11.02 16.77
N GLU A 62 -24.22 12.21 16.39
CA GLU A 62 -25.10 13.27 15.84
C GLU A 62 -24.78 13.77 14.42
N ARG A 63 -23.69 13.31 13.77
CA ARG A 63 -23.36 13.76 12.40
C ARG A 63 -24.00 12.97 11.26
N LEU A 64 -24.75 11.90 11.56
CA LEU A 64 -25.38 11.04 10.54
C LEU A 64 -26.77 11.51 10.05
N ALA A 65 -27.24 12.70 10.44
CA ALA A 65 -28.61 13.16 10.13
C ALA A 65 -28.70 14.48 9.34
N ARG A 66 -27.71 14.85 8.51
CA ARG A 66 -27.84 16.00 7.60
C ARG A 66 -27.34 15.72 6.18
N LEU A 67 -27.97 14.74 5.54
CA LEU A 67 -28.09 14.68 4.09
C LEU A 67 -29.42 15.33 3.70
N SER A 68 -29.37 16.46 2.98
CA SER A 68 -30.15 16.70 1.76
C SER A 68 -30.20 18.20 1.40
N ILE A 69 -30.31 18.46 0.09
CA ILE A 69 -30.88 19.65 -0.58
C ILE A 69 -29.88 20.66 -1.23
N VAL A 70 -29.71 20.44 -2.54
CA VAL A 70 -29.83 21.41 -3.68
C VAL A 70 -28.62 22.29 -4.08
N MET A 71 -28.09 22.01 -5.29
CA MET A 71 -27.41 22.97 -6.18
C MET A 71 -28.42 23.91 -6.86
N PRO A 72 -28.06 25.18 -7.21
CA PRO A 72 -28.25 25.66 -8.59
C PRO A 72 -27.18 26.75 -9.02
N PRO A 73 -27.25 27.45 -10.18
CA PRO A 73 -26.39 27.17 -11.35
C PRO A 73 -25.60 28.39 -11.92
N GLN A 74 -24.80 28.11 -12.95
CA GLN A 74 -23.98 29.03 -13.76
C GLN A 74 -24.78 30.13 -14.50
N ARG A 75 -24.19 31.33 -14.64
CA ARG A 75 -24.67 32.39 -15.56
C ARG A 75 -23.58 32.81 -16.55
N ARG A 76 -23.88 32.60 -17.84
CA ARG A 76 -23.18 33.06 -19.04
C ARG A 76 -23.23 34.59 -19.15
N LYS A 77 -22.14 35.22 -19.61
CA LYS A 77 -22.13 36.65 -20.00
C LYS A 77 -22.05 36.80 -21.53
N ARG A 78 -22.90 37.70 -22.01
CA ARG A 78 -23.26 38.03 -23.39
C ARG A 78 -22.23 38.98 -24.00
N VAL A 79 -21.97 38.80 -25.30
CA VAL A 79 -21.17 39.68 -26.17
C VAL A 79 -22.00 40.91 -26.57
N GLU A 80 -21.41 42.11 -26.50
CA GLU A 80 -21.92 43.31 -27.17
C GLU A 80 -20.84 43.89 -28.10
N VAL A 81 -21.28 44.21 -29.31
CA VAL A 81 -20.56 44.79 -30.45
C VAL A 81 -20.99 46.24 -30.56
N VAL A 82 -20.07 47.19 -30.69
CA VAL A 82 -20.35 48.54 -31.23
C VAL A 82 -19.19 49.01 -32.12
N GLU A 83 -19.60 49.62 -33.24
CA GLU A 83 -18.90 49.91 -34.49
C GLU A 83 -18.07 51.21 -34.52
N GLU A 84 -17.32 51.34 -35.63
CA GLU A 84 -16.26 52.30 -35.99
C GLU A 84 -16.62 53.81 -36.00
N THR A 85 -15.57 54.66 -35.86
CA THR A 85 -15.40 55.87 -36.71
C THR A 85 -13.92 56.08 -37.09
N LYS A 86 -13.69 56.44 -38.37
CA LYS A 86 -12.40 56.67 -39.03
C LYS A 86 -11.92 58.13 -38.90
N ALA A 87 -10.60 58.33 -38.75
CA ALA A 87 -9.88 59.50 -39.26
C ALA A 87 -8.41 59.18 -39.57
N ASN A 88 -7.92 59.75 -40.67
CA ASN A 88 -6.69 59.41 -41.40
C ASN A 88 -5.57 60.44 -41.13
N SER A 89 -4.31 60.00 -40.90
CA SER A 89 -3.10 60.74 -41.31
C SER A 89 -1.79 59.96 -41.16
N LYS A 90 -1.18 59.67 -42.32
CA LYS A 90 0.26 59.75 -42.71
C LYS A 90 1.37 59.14 -41.80
N ARG A 91 2.07 58.15 -42.38
CA ARG A 91 3.35 57.50 -41.97
C ARG A 91 4.56 58.47 -41.92
N PRO A 92 5.67 58.13 -41.24
CA PRO A 92 6.74 57.33 -41.88
C PRO A 92 7.25 56.14 -41.04
N ARG A 93 7.80 55.15 -41.76
CA ARG A 93 8.53 53.97 -41.25
C ARG A 93 9.84 54.39 -40.57
N MET A 94 10.18 53.75 -39.45
CA MET A 94 11.58 53.52 -39.06
C MET A 94 11.77 52.05 -38.66
N HIS A 95 12.71 51.42 -39.35
CA HIS A 95 13.32 50.15 -39.01
C HIS A 95 14.15 50.35 -37.75
N ASN A 96 13.97 49.53 -36.71
CA ASN A 96 15.10 49.24 -35.83
C ASN A 96 15.03 47.81 -35.32
N SER A 97 15.96 47.01 -35.84
CA SER A 97 16.29 45.67 -35.37
C SER A 97 17.12 45.84 -34.09
N SER A 98 16.50 45.63 -32.93
CA SER A 98 17.24 45.34 -31.70
C SER A 98 16.89 43.92 -31.27
N ARG A 99 17.77 42.99 -31.65
CA ARG A 99 17.85 41.63 -31.13
C ARG A 99 17.90 41.70 -29.59
N LYS A 100 16.77 41.47 -28.93
CA LYS A 100 16.76 41.07 -27.53
C LYS A 100 16.91 39.56 -27.51
N SER A 101 18.08 39.12 -27.05
CA SER A 101 18.33 37.77 -26.58
C SER A 101 17.27 37.43 -25.53
N SER A 102 16.24 36.71 -25.97
CA SER A 102 15.33 36.02 -25.05
C SER A 102 16.17 34.93 -24.39
N ARG A 103 16.59 35.17 -23.15
CA ARG A 103 16.89 34.05 -22.26
C ARG A 103 15.58 33.26 -22.19
N ASN A 104 15.58 32.06 -22.75
CA ASN A 104 14.54 31.07 -22.51
C ASN A 104 14.60 30.74 -21.01
N THR A 105 13.93 31.55 -20.19
CA THR A 105 13.38 31.04 -18.95
C THR A 105 12.24 30.16 -19.41
N GLU A 106 12.50 28.86 -19.56
CA GLU A 106 11.44 27.88 -19.67
C GLU A 106 10.52 28.15 -18.48
N ILE A 107 9.34 28.72 -18.76
CA ILE A 107 8.26 28.74 -17.80
C ILE A 107 7.97 27.26 -17.58
N ILE A 108 8.42 26.73 -16.45
CA ILE A 108 8.08 25.38 -16.02
C ILE A 108 6.58 25.44 -15.79
N ASP A 109 5.83 25.06 -16.83
CA ASP A 109 4.40 24.86 -16.75
C ASP A 109 4.17 23.66 -15.83
N ASP A 110 3.83 23.97 -14.58
CA ASP A 110 3.56 22.98 -13.53
C ASP A 110 2.18 22.33 -13.70
N SER A 111 1.39 22.78 -14.68
CA SER A 111 0.11 22.13 -14.98
C SER A 111 0.31 20.70 -15.50
N PHE A 112 -0.66 19.84 -15.22
CA PHE A 112 -0.66 18.46 -15.67
C PHE A 112 -0.76 18.38 -17.21
N SER A 113 0.11 17.57 -17.82
CA SER A 113 0.11 17.29 -19.26
C SER A 113 -0.20 15.84 -19.56
N HIS A 114 -1.35 15.59 -20.18
CA HIS A 114 -1.71 14.26 -20.71
C HIS A 114 -0.64 13.68 -21.63
N LYS A 115 0.05 14.52 -22.41
CA LYS A 115 1.12 14.07 -23.31
C LYS A 115 2.32 13.55 -22.52
N LYS A 116 2.76 14.26 -21.47
CA LYS A 116 3.85 13.80 -20.60
C LYS A 116 3.46 12.53 -19.84
N CYS A 117 2.24 12.46 -19.31
CA CYS A 117 1.74 11.28 -18.62
C CYS A 117 1.71 10.02 -19.53
N ASN A 118 1.37 10.18 -20.81
CA ASN A 118 1.40 9.09 -21.80
C ASN A 118 2.84 8.69 -22.16
N LEU A 119 3.75 9.66 -22.33
CA LEU A 119 5.17 9.35 -22.54
C LEU A 119 5.76 8.60 -21.35
N LEU A 120 5.45 9.01 -20.13
CA LEU A 120 5.86 8.32 -18.92
C LEU A 120 5.36 6.86 -18.90
N PHE A 121 4.12 6.61 -19.32
CA PHE A 121 3.61 5.24 -19.45
C PHE A 121 4.46 4.39 -20.41
N THR A 122 4.86 4.96 -21.55
CA THR A 122 5.66 4.23 -22.54
C THR A 122 7.06 3.86 -22.06
N GLU A 123 7.57 4.50 -21.00
CA GLU A 123 8.86 4.15 -20.39
C GLU A 123 8.82 2.85 -19.56
N TYR A 124 7.62 2.40 -19.19
CA TYR A 124 7.37 1.21 -18.37
C TYR A 124 6.56 0.14 -19.11
N ALA A 125 5.91 0.48 -20.23
CA ALA A 125 5.16 -0.48 -21.02
C ALA A 125 6.07 -1.59 -21.57
N GLY A 126 5.56 -2.82 -21.64
CA GLY A 126 6.32 -3.95 -22.15
C GLY A 126 6.58 -3.84 -23.66
N PRO A 127 7.71 -4.32 -24.18
CA PRO A 127 8.00 -4.26 -25.63
C PRO A 127 7.00 -5.07 -26.47
N ASN A 128 6.37 -6.07 -25.86
CA ASN A 128 5.40 -6.96 -26.50
C ASN A 128 3.93 -6.52 -26.31
N ASP A 129 3.67 -5.60 -25.37
CA ASP A 129 2.33 -5.09 -25.08
C ASP A 129 2.40 -3.59 -24.73
N PRO A 130 2.28 -2.69 -25.73
CA PRO A 130 2.45 -1.26 -25.54
C PRO A 130 1.31 -0.59 -24.79
N ASP A 131 0.24 -1.32 -24.42
CA ASP A 131 -0.89 -0.83 -23.65
C ASP A 131 -0.94 -1.40 -22.23
N MET A 132 0.11 -2.12 -21.82
CA MET A 132 0.23 -2.75 -20.49
C MET A 132 1.63 -2.54 -19.89
N ILE A 133 1.68 -2.08 -18.63
CA ILE A 133 2.84 -2.21 -17.76
C ILE A 133 2.74 -3.56 -17.07
N GLY A 134 3.69 -4.45 -17.34
CA GLY A 134 3.82 -5.74 -16.66
C GLY A 134 4.78 -5.69 -15.46
N PRO A 135 5.13 -6.86 -14.89
CA PRO A 135 5.99 -6.96 -13.71
C PRO A 135 7.35 -6.27 -13.84
N GLU A 136 8.02 -6.40 -14.98
CA GLU A 136 9.33 -5.75 -15.25
C GLU A 136 9.24 -4.22 -15.23
N GLY A 137 8.19 -3.68 -15.87
CA GLY A 137 7.92 -2.24 -15.85
C GLY A 137 7.48 -1.74 -14.47
N MET A 138 6.75 -2.56 -13.71
CA MET A 138 6.35 -2.26 -12.35
C MET A 138 7.55 -2.17 -11.41
N GLU A 139 8.51 -3.09 -11.52
CA GLU A 139 9.75 -3.07 -10.73
C GLU A 139 10.54 -1.79 -10.98
N LYS A 140 10.78 -1.47 -12.26
CA LYS A 140 11.43 -0.22 -12.66
C LYS A 140 10.66 1.01 -12.17
N PHE A 141 9.34 1.01 -12.27
CA PHE A 141 8.51 2.11 -11.77
C PHE A 141 8.65 2.29 -10.25
N CYS A 142 8.66 1.20 -9.48
CA CYS A 142 8.88 1.22 -8.04
C CYS A 142 10.26 1.79 -7.68
N GLU A 143 11.31 1.35 -8.37
CA GLU A 143 12.67 1.90 -8.23
C GLU A 143 12.69 3.40 -8.52
N ASP A 144 12.11 3.82 -9.65
CA ASP A 144 12.08 5.22 -10.06
C ASP A 144 11.31 6.10 -9.08
N ILE A 145 10.22 5.64 -8.44
CA ILE A 145 9.54 6.43 -7.39
C ILE A 145 10.17 6.27 -6.00
N GLY A 146 11.19 5.41 -5.85
CA GLY A 146 11.93 5.20 -4.61
C GLY A 146 11.16 4.43 -3.54
N VAL A 147 10.37 3.43 -3.95
CA VAL A 147 9.63 2.55 -3.03
C VAL A 147 9.85 1.09 -3.40
N GLU A 148 9.74 0.21 -2.40
CA GLU A 148 9.71 -1.22 -2.65
C GLU A 148 8.36 -1.65 -3.26
N PRO A 149 8.30 -2.69 -4.10
CA PRO A 149 7.04 -3.19 -4.66
C PRO A 149 6.01 -3.62 -3.59
N GLU A 150 6.50 -4.07 -2.44
CA GLU A 150 5.70 -4.48 -1.28
C GLU A 150 5.24 -3.30 -0.41
N ASN A 151 5.64 -2.06 -0.73
CA ASN A 151 5.26 -0.92 0.06
C ASN A 151 3.74 -0.67 -0.03
N ILE A 152 3.09 -0.46 1.11
CA ILE A 152 1.63 -0.26 1.18
C ILE A 152 1.15 0.90 0.29
N VAL A 153 2.00 1.91 0.05
CA VAL A 153 1.67 3.03 -0.84
C VAL A 153 1.38 2.57 -2.28
N MET A 154 1.99 1.47 -2.73
CA MET A 154 1.73 0.89 -4.06
C MET A 154 0.33 0.30 -4.15
N LEU A 155 -0.17 -0.32 -3.09
CA LEU A 155 -1.55 -0.76 -3.02
C LEU A 155 -2.53 0.42 -3.05
N VAL A 156 -2.21 1.52 -2.35
CA VAL A 156 -3.04 2.73 -2.39
C VAL A 156 -3.01 3.39 -3.77
N LEU A 157 -1.86 3.42 -4.43
CA LEU A 157 -1.73 3.94 -5.79
C LEU A 157 -2.54 3.09 -6.78
N ALA A 158 -2.43 1.76 -6.70
CA ALA A 158 -3.24 0.83 -7.50
C ALA A 158 -4.75 1.05 -7.27
N TRP A 159 -5.16 1.25 -6.01
CA TRP A 159 -6.54 1.59 -5.67
C TRP A 159 -6.98 2.93 -6.30
N LYS A 160 -6.15 3.96 -6.23
CA LYS A 160 -6.41 5.28 -6.86
C LYS A 160 -6.51 5.19 -8.38
N MET A 161 -5.79 4.27 -9.00
CA MET A 161 -5.85 3.98 -10.42
C MET A 161 -7.00 3.03 -10.79
N GLU A 162 -7.71 2.49 -9.80
CA GLU A 162 -8.71 1.42 -9.96
C GLU A 162 -8.15 0.23 -10.74
N ALA A 163 -6.90 -0.12 -10.46
CA ALA A 163 -6.21 -1.19 -11.16
C ALA A 163 -6.90 -2.53 -10.91
N LYS A 164 -7.15 -3.29 -11.97
CA LYS A 164 -7.92 -4.53 -11.85
C LYS A 164 -7.06 -5.70 -11.40
N GLN A 165 -5.77 -5.74 -11.70
CA GLN A 165 -4.94 -6.92 -11.51
C GLN A 165 -3.61 -6.57 -10.85
N MET A 166 -3.23 -7.34 -9.83
CA MET A 166 -1.95 -7.16 -9.16
C MET A 166 -0.77 -7.41 -10.10
N GLY A 167 0.21 -6.50 -10.06
CA GLY A 167 1.42 -6.56 -10.89
C GLY A 167 1.27 -6.02 -12.31
N PHE A 168 0.09 -5.50 -12.68
CA PHE A 168 -0.17 -4.95 -14.01
C PHE A 168 -0.92 -3.63 -13.95
N PHE A 169 -0.57 -2.69 -14.83
CA PHE A 169 -1.37 -1.50 -15.10
C PHE A 169 -1.64 -1.37 -16.59
N SER A 170 -2.91 -1.30 -16.97
CA SER A 170 -3.29 -0.88 -18.32
C SER A 170 -3.04 0.61 -18.49
N LYS A 171 -2.83 1.01 -19.74
CA LYS A 171 -2.71 2.43 -20.13
C LYS A 171 -3.90 3.27 -19.66
N SER A 172 -5.09 2.69 -19.70
CA SER A 172 -6.32 3.38 -19.26
C SER A 172 -6.35 3.65 -17.75
N GLU A 173 -5.90 2.69 -16.94
CA GLU A 173 -5.80 2.83 -15.48
C GLU A 173 -4.73 3.86 -15.10
N TRP A 174 -3.57 3.80 -15.78
CA TRP A 174 -2.48 4.76 -15.64
C TRP A 174 -2.91 6.19 -15.94
N LEU A 175 -3.43 6.44 -17.14
CA LEU A 175 -3.82 7.78 -17.56
C LEU A 175 -4.94 8.34 -16.71
N ARG A 176 -5.93 7.52 -16.31
CA ARG A 176 -7.00 7.94 -15.41
C ARG A 176 -6.45 8.32 -14.04
N GLY A 177 -5.79 7.39 -13.35
CA GLY A 177 -5.39 7.61 -11.96
C GLY A 177 -4.32 8.68 -11.81
N LEU A 178 -3.36 8.77 -12.73
CA LEU A 178 -2.35 9.83 -12.68
C LEU A 178 -2.88 11.20 -13.12
N SER A 179 -3.87 11.25 -14.01
CA SER A 179 -4.59 12.50 -14.28
C SER A 179 -5.36 12.97 -13.05
N ASP A 180 -6.04 12.07 -12.34
CA ASP A 180 -6.79 12.40 -11.11
C ASP A 180 -5.86 12.81 -9.96
N LEU A 181 -4.61 12.35 -9.96
CA LEU A 181 -3.57 12.75 -9.02
C LEU A 181 -2.79 13.99 -9.47
N GLU A 182 -3.03 14.47 -10.69
CA GLU A 182 -2.28 15.55 -11.36
C GLU A 182 -0.77 15.28 -11.47
N CYS A 183 -0.41 14.01 -11.69
CA CYS A 183 0.97 13.53 -11.77
C CYS A 183 1.36 13.15 -13.19
N ASP A 184 2.19 13.95 -13.85
CA ASP A 184 2.70 13.67 -15.20
C ASP A 184 4.23 13.44 -15.25
N SER A 185 4.85 13.25 -14.09
CA SER A 185 6.29 12.97 -13.91
C SER A 185 6.54 12.19 -12.61
N ILE A 186 7.69 11.51 -12.52
CA ILE A 186 8.11 10.77 -11.33
C ILE A 186 8.22 11.65 -10.09
N ASP A 187 8.74 12.87 -10.23
CA ASP A 187 8.85 13.80 -9.09
C ASP A 187 7.47 14.19 -8.52
N LYS A 188 6.47 14.40 -9.38
CA LYS A 188 5.10 14.65 -8.90
C LYS A 188 4.50 13.43 -8.19
N ILE A 189 4.76 12.22 -8.69
CA ILE A 189 4.31 10.98 -8.02
C ILE A 189 4.99 10.85 -6.65
N ARG A 190 6.31 11.04 -6.57
CA ARG A 190 7.08 11.04 -5.32
C ARG A 190 6.49 12.03 -4.31
N ASN A 191 6.18 13.26 -4.74
CA ASN A 191 5.58 14.29 -3.90
C ASN A 191 4.16 13.96 -3.41
N LYS A 192 3.46 13.02 -4.06
CA LYS A 192 2.14 12.54 -3.63
C LYS A 192 2.19 11.31 -2.71
N LEU A 193 3.34 10.67 -2.51
CA LEU A 193 3.41 9.43 -1.72
C LEU A 193 2.93 9.63 -0.28
N ASP A 194 3.24 10.75 0.36
CA ASP A 194 2.78 11.03 1.73
C ASP A 194 1.27 11.29 1.79
N TYR A 195 0.72 11.96 0.79
CA TYR A 195 -0.72 12.09 0.63
C TYR A 195 -1.38 10.71 0.48
N LEU A 196 -0.85 9.84 -0.37
CA LEU A 196 -1.37 8.47 -0.53
C LEU A 196 -1.31 7.67 0.77
N ARG A 197 -0.22 7.78 1.54
CA ARG A 197 -0.14 7.16 2.88
C ARG A 197 -1.19 7.71 3.83
N SER A 198 -1.43 9.02 3.82
CA SER A 198 -2.42 9.66 4.71
C SER A 198 -3.85 9.15 4.50
N LEU A 199 -4.19 8.68 3.29
CA LEU A 199 -5.50 8.10 2.98
C LEU A 199 -5.82 6.85 3.83
N LEU A 200 -4.80 6.15 4.32
CA LEU A 200 -4.97 4.97 5.18
C LEU A 200 -5.38 5.32 6.62
N ASN A 201 -5.22 6.58 7.03
CA ASN A 201 -5.63 7.04 8.35
C ASN A 201 -7.15 7.26 8.43
N GLU A 202 -7.81 7.48 7.29
CA GLU A 202 -9.25 7.68 7.21
C GLU A 202 -9.99 6.33 7.29
N PRO A 203 -10.76 6.03 8.35
CA PRO A 203 -11.27 4.68 8.60
C PRO A 203 -12.16 4.10 7.49
N VAL A 204 -12.93 4.98 6.84
CA VAL A 204 -13.81 4.64 5.71
C VAL A 204 -12.99 4.35 4.45
N VAL A 205 -11.97 5.17 4.18
CA VAL A 205 -11.09 4.99 3.01
C VAL A 205 -10.25 3.72 3.19
N PHE A 206 -9.68 3.50 4.38
CA PHE A 206 -8.99 2.26 4.71
C PHE A 206 -9.88 1.04 4.49
N LYS A 207 -11.14 1.06 4.97
CA LYS A 207 -12.09 -0.04 4.75
C LYS A 207 -12.32 -0.31 3.25
N ASN A 208 -12.38 0.74 2.43
CA ASN A 208 -12.52 0.60 0.98
C ASN A 208 -11.25 0.01 0.32
N ILE A 209 -10.07 0.49 0.70
CA ILE A 209 -8.77 -0.04 0.23
C ILE A 209 -8.62 -1.51 0.63
N TYR A 210 -8.93 -1.84 1.88
CA TYR A 210 -8.90 -3.21 2.40
C TYR A 210 -9.83 -4.14 1.61
N ARG A 211 -11.05 -3.71 1.29
CA ARG A 211 -11.98 -4.50 0.46
C ARG A 211 -11.50 -4.64 -0.98
N TYR A 212 -10.92 -3.59 -1.54
CA TYR A 212 -10.33 -3.60 -2.87
C TYR A 212 -9.17 -4.60 -2.97
N ALA A 213 -8.28 -4.63 -1.96
CA ALA A 213 -7.11 -5.50 -1.93
C ALA A 213 -7.46 -6.98 -2.15
N TYR A 214 -8.62 -7.43 -1.68
CA TYR A 214 -9.12 -8.78 -1.92
C TYR A 214 -9.28 -9.09 -3.42
N ASP A 215 -10.01 -8.24 -4.14
CA ASP A 215 -10.29 -8.44 -5.56
C ASP A 215 -9.07 -8.14 -6.43
N PHE A 216 -8.15 -7.30 -5.94
CA PHE A 216 -6.90 -6.95 -6.60
C PHE A 216 -5.89 -8.10 -6.60
N ALA A 217 -5.72 -8.77 -5.45
CA ALA A 217 -4.69 -9.80 -5.29
C ALA A 217 -5.13 -11.23 -5.64
N ARG A 218 -6.43 -11.55 -5.59
CA ARG A 218 -6.90 -12.88 -5.98
C ARG A 218 -6.79 -13.10 -7.48
N ASP A 219 -6.60 -14.35 -7.87
CA ASP A 219 -6.76 -14.77 -9.26
C ASP A 219 -8.21 -14.51 -9.76
N LYS A 220 -8.35 -14.00 -10.98
CA LYS A 220 -9.65 -13.68 -11.57
C LYS A 220 -10.48 -14.91 -11.85
N ASP A 221 -9.84 -16.04 -12.09
CA ASP A 221 -10.51 -17.32 -12.34
C ASP A 221 -10.97 -18.00 -11.04
N GLN A 222 -10.57 -17.48 -9.88
CA GLN A 222 -10.89 -18.04 -8.57
C GLN A 222 -11.80 -17.12 -7.76
N ARG A 223 -12.76 -17.71 -7.05
CA ARG A 223 -13.66 -16.97 -6.13
C ARG A 223 -13.00 -16.61 -4.79
N SER A 224 -11.96 -17.36 -4.43
CA SER A 224 -11.21 -17.23 -3.18
C SER A 224 -9.76 -16.87 -3.46
N MET A 225 -9.12 -16.18 -2.51
CA MET A 225 -7.69 -15.90 -2.53
C MET A 225 -6.95 -17.06 -1.89
N ASP A 226 -5.78 -17.47 -2.41
CA ASP A 226 -4.95 -18.48 -1.75
C ASP A 226 -4.39 -17.95 -0.42
N ILE A 227 -4.05 -18.88 0.48
CA ILE A 227 -3.68 -18.53 1.85
C ILE A 227 -2.35 -17.77 1.93
N ASP A 228 -1.39 -18.02 1.04
CA ASP A 228 -0.08 -17.39 1.07
C ASP A 228 -0.18 -15.92 0.64
N THR A 229 -0.94 -15.64 -0.42
CA THR A 229 -1.29 -14.28 -0.83
C THR A 229 -2.07 -13.54 0.24
N ALA A 230 -3.05 -14.22 0.85
CA ALA A 230 -3.86 -13.60 1.88
C ALA A 230 -3.02 -13.24 3.11
N LYS A 231 -2.10 -14.12 3.55
CA LYS A 231 -1.15 -13.81 4.63
C LYS A 231 -0.30 -12.58 4.29
N ALA A 232 0.30 -12.53 3.11
CA ALA A 232 1.13 -11.39 2.67
C ALA A 232 0.33 -10.08 2.62
N MET A 233 -0.88 -10.11 2.05
CA MET A 233 -1.73 -8.91 1.97
C MET A 233 -2.24 -8.46 3.35
N LEU A 234 -2.58 -9.39 4.24
CA LEU A 234 -2.95 -9.06 5.61
C LEU A 234 -1.76 -8.53 6.42
N GLN A 235 -0.54 -9.04 6.18
CA GLN A 235 0.69 -8.54 6.82
C GLN A 235 0.93 -7.09 6.43
N LEU A 236 0.72 -6.77 5.15
CA LEU A 236 0.85 -5.43 4.62
C LEU A 236 -0.17 -4.47 5.25
N LEU A 237 -1.44 -4.88 5.32
CA LEU A 237 -2.55 -4.00 5.75
C LEU A 237 -2.72 -3.91 7.27
N LEU A 238 -2.58 -5.02 7.99
CA LEU A 238 -2.92 -5.14 9.41
C LEU A 238 -1.71 -5.39 10.31
N GLY A 239 -0.54 -5.72 9.75
CA GLY A 239 0.63 -6.12 10.52
C GLY A 239 1.10 -5.12 11.57
N ARG A 240 0.86 -3.82 11.34
CA ARG A 240 1.16 -2.75 12.31
C ARG A 240 -0.08 -2.21 13.04
N LEU A 241 -1.28 -2.49 12.53
CA LEU A 241 -2.52 -1.89 13.01
C LEU A 241 -3.25 -2.80 14.01
N TRP A 242 -3.10 -4.11 13.89
CA TRP A 242 -3.81 -5.06 14.72
C TRP A 242 -2.85 -5.78 15.68
N SER A 243 -3.05 -5.58 16.98
CA SER A 243 -2.17 -6.08 18.04
C SER A 243 -2.06 -7.61 18.08
N MET A 244 -3.11 -8.32 17.67
CA MET A 244 -3.13 -9.80 17.59
C MET A 244 -2.68 -10.35 16.23
N TYR A 245 -2.24 -9.49 15.30
CA TYR A 245 -1.92 -9.94 13.94
C TYR A 245 -0.85 -11.03 13.91
N SER A 246 0.20 -10.93 14.72
CA SER A 246 1.27 -11.95 14.77
C SER A 246 0.76 -13.32 15.18
N LEU A 247 -0.18 -13.36 16.12
CA LEU A 247 -0.85 -14.59 16.58
C LEU A 247 -1.77 -15.14 15.50
N PHE A 248 -2.53 -14.27 14.83
CA PHE A 248 -3.39 -14.66 13.72
C PHE A 248 -2.59 -15.21 12.54
N HIS A 249 -1.46 -14.57 12.18
CA HIS A 249 -0.56 -15.04 11.15
C HIS A 249 -0.03 -16.45 11.48
N GLN A 250 0.43 -16.66 12.72
CA GLN A 250 0.88 -17.98 13.18
C GLN A 250 -0.25 -19.02 13.14
N PHE A 251 -1.47 -18.65 13.52
CA PHE A 251 -2.63 -19.52 13.38
C PHE A 251 -2.85 -19.93 11.92
N LEU A 252 -2.84 -18.97 10.98
CA LEU A 252 -3.01 -19.26 9.56
C LEU A 252 -1.94 -20.22 9.03
N GLU A 253 -0.68 -20.09 9.45
CA GLU A 253 0.41 -21.00 9.09
C GLU A 253 0.18 -22.44 9.57
N GLN A 254 -0.41 -22.62 10.76
CA GLN A 254 -0.66 -23.93 11.37
C GLN A 254 -2.02 -24.51 10.97
N SER A 255 -2.88 -23.69 10.36
CA SER A 255 -4.24 -24.06 10.05
C SER A 255 -4.35 -24.99 8.82
N LYS A 256 -5.52 -25.61 8.70
CA LYS A 256 -5.90 -26.41 7.52
C LYS A 256 -6.32 -25.55 6.32
N TYR A 257 -6.50 -24.24 6.48
CA TYR A 257 -7.03 -23.38 5.42
C TYR A 257 -6.01 -23.18 4.30
N LYS A 258 -6.47 -23.35 3.06
CA LYS A 258 -5.66 -23.12 1.85
C LYS A 258 -6.10 -21.91 1.05
N VAL A 259 -7.28 -21.37 1.36
CA VAL A 259 -7.85 -20.19 0.73
C VAL A 259 -8.64 -19.37 1.74
N ILE A 260 -8.76 -18.07 1.49
CA ILE A 260 -9.64 -17.12 2.20
C ILE A 260 -10.67 -16.61 1.21
N ASN A 261 -11.96 -16.72 1.56
CA ASN A 261 -13.03 -16.16 0.75
C ASN A 261 -13.32 -14.70 1.16
N LYS A 262 -14.16 -14.01 0.38
CA LYS A 262 -14.44 -12.58 0.56
C LYS A 262 -15.11 -12.24 1.90
N ASP A 263 -15.97 -13.14 2.39
CA ASP A 263 -16.65 -12.98 3.67
C ASP A 263 -15.66 -13.10 4.84
N GLN A 264 -14.81 -14.14 4.82
CA GLN A 264 -13.71 -14.30 5.78
C GLN A 264 -12.83 -13.06 5.83
N TRP A 265 -12.38 -12.60 4.65
CA TRP A 265 -11.52 -11.42 4.52
C TRP A 265 -12.15 -10.19 5.17
N CYS A 266 -13.43 -9.91 4.90
CA CYS A 266 -14.13 -8.76 5.47
C CYS A 266 -14.29 -8.89 7.00
N ASN A 267 -14.62 -10.08 7.49
CA ASN A 267 -14.79 -10.32 8.92
C ASN A 267 -13.46 -10.25 9.69
N VAL A 268 -12.31 -10.58 9.09
CA VAL A 268 -11.00 -10.37 9.72
C VAL A 268 -10.77 -8.89 10.07
N LEU A 269 -11.16 -7.96 9.18
CA LEU A 269 -11.06 -6.52 9.49
C LEU A 269 -12.01 -6.13 10.62
N GLU A 270 -13.25 -6.60 10.59
CA GLU A 270 -14.24 -6.28 11.62
C GLU A 270 -13.79 -6.82 12.98
N PHE A 271 -13.32 -8.07 13.02
CA PHE A 271 -12.77 -8.70 14.21
C PHE A 271 -11.58 -7.92 14.76
N SER A 272 -10.66 -7.48 13.88
CA SER A 272 -9.47 -6.71 14.28
C SER A 272 -9.81 -5.37 14.96
N ARG A 273 -11.00 -4.82 14.69
CA ARG A 273 -11.47 -3.53 15.22
C ARG A 273 -12.38 -3.66 16.42
N THR A 274 -13.14 -4.75 16.52
CA THR A 274 -14.21 -4.89 17.51
C THR A 274 -13.85 -5.83 18.65
N ILE A 275 -13.02 -6.85 18.42
CA ILE A 275 -12.67 -7.83 19.44
C ILE A 275 -11.40 -7.40 20.19
N LYS A 276 -11.49 -7.36 21.52
CA LYS A 276 -10.38 -7.01 22.40
C LYS A 276 -9.35 -8.14 22.43
N SER A 277 -8.10 -7.78 22.74
CA SER A 277 -6.99 -8.73 22.80
C SER A 277 -7.10 -9.77 23.91
N ASP A 278 -7.89 -9.49 24.95
CA ASP A 278 -8.19 -10.42 26.04
C ASP A 278 -9.41 -11.31 25.74
N LEU A 279 -10.04 -11.15 24.56
CA LEU A 279 -11.24 -11.85 24.12
C LEU A 279 -12.45 -11.68 25.05
N SER A 280 -12.44 -10.70 25.96
CA SER A 280 -13.48 -10.51 26.98
C SER A 280 -14.86 -10.17 26.40
N ASN A 281 -14.89 -9.61 25.18
CA ASN A 281 -16.10 -9.26 24.46
C ASN A 281 -16.39 -10.18 23.27
N TYR A 282 -15.71 -11.32 23.18
CA TYR A 282 -16.00 -12.33 22.18
C TYR A 282 -17.26 -13.11 22.56
N ASP A 283 -18.19 -13.25 21.61
CA ASP A 283 -19.41 -14.05 21.74
C ASP A 283 -19.26 -15.34 20.93
N GLU A 284 -19.27 -16.48 21.60
CA GLU A 284 -19.14 -17.81 20.99
C GLU A 284 -20.38 -18.20 20.17
N ASP A 285 -21.54 -17.60 20.48
CA ASP A 285 -22.78 -17.77 19.70
C ASP A 285 -22.92 -16.68 18.62
N GLY A 286 -21.88 -15.86 18.44
CA GLY A 286 -21.83 -14.79 17.45
C GLY A 286 -21.82 -15.31 16.01
N ALA A 287 -22.25 -14.46 15.06
CA ALA A 287 -22.23 -14.79 13.64
C ALA A 287 -20.84 -14.63 13.00
N TRP A 288 -19.78 -14.96 13.73
CA TRP A 288 -18.43 -14.95 13.19
C TRP A 288 -18.24 -16.15 12.27
N PRO A 289 -17.40 -16.02 11.25
CA PRO A 289 -17.00 -17.19 10.51
C PRO A 289 -16.17 -18.19 11.32
N VAL A 290 -16.34 -19.47 10.99
CA VAL A 290 -15.61 -20.59 11.61
C VAL A 290 -14.08 -20.39 11.67
N LEU A 291 -13.50 -19.71 10.69
CA LEU A 291 -12.07 -19.35 10.71
C LEU A 291 -11.67 -18.55 11.95
N LEU A 292 -12.52 -17.61 12.35
CA LEU A 292 -12.28 -16.72 13.50
C LEU A 292 -12.64 -17.43 14.82
N ASP A 293 -13.68 -18.27 14.82
CA ASP A 293 -13.98 -19.15 15.97
C ASP A 293 -12.78 -20.06 16.28
N GLU A 294 -12.25 -20.75 15.26
CA GLU A 294 -11.08 -21.63 15.40
C GLU A 294 -9.83 -20.84 15.82
N PHE A 295 -9.68 -19.59 15.38
CA PHE A 295 -8.60 -18.72 15.84
C PHE A 295 -8.72 -18.39 17.33
N VAL A 296 -9.92 -18.07 17.80
CA VAL A 296 -10.17 -17.77 19.22
C VAL A 296 -9.92 -19.00 20.10
N GLU A 297 -10.40 -20.17 19.67
CA GLU A 297 -10.12 -21.44 20.34
C GLU A 297 -8.60 -21.70 20.41
N TRP A 298 -7.91 -21.57 19.28
CA TRP A 298 -6.45 -21.71 19.21
C TRP A 298 -5.74 -20.74 20.15
N LEU A 299 -6.19 -19.48 20.22
CA LEU A 299 -5.61 -18.46 21.10
C LEU A 299 -5.79 -18.81 22.59
N LYS A 300 -6.97 -19.29 22.99
CA LYS A 300 -7.25 -19.76 24.36
C LYS A 300 -6.34 -20.93 24.74
N THR A 301 -6.09 -21.88 23.83
CA THR A 301 -5.17 -23.01 24.12
C THR A 301 -3.74 -22.52 24.35
N LYS A 302 -3.27 -21.52 23.59
CA LYS A 302 -1.93 -20.92 23.78
C LYS A 302 -1.81 -20.14 25.09
N GLN A 303 -2.85 -19.38 25.48
CA GLN A 303 -2.85 -18.62 26.73
C GLN A 303 -2.89 -19.51 27.97
N ASN A 304 -3.59 -20.65 27.90
CA ASN A 304 -3.67 -21.62 29.00
C ASN A 304 -2.39 -22.46 29.19
N TYR A 305 -1.42 -22.39 28.28
CA TYR A 305 -0.08 -22.96 28.43
C TYR A 305 1.00 -21.87 28.50
N PRO A 306 1.08 -21.07 29.58
CA PRO A 306 2.20 -20.18 29.79
C PRO A 306 3.44 -21.02 30.15
N ASN A 307 4.29 -21.26 29.16
CA ASN A 307 5.72 -21.55 29.32
C ASN A 307 6.13 -22.47 30.49
N CYS A 308 5.86 -23.78 30.37
CA CYS A 308 6.46 -24.79 31.24
C CYS A 308 7.92 -25.06 30.83
N LYS A 309 8.79 -24.04 30.90
CA LYS A 309 10.25 -24.15 30.85
C LYS A 309 10.91 -23.04 31.68
N SER A 310 10.75 -23.12 32.99
CA SER A 310 11.74 -22.60 33.93
C SER A 310 11.69 -23.44 35.19
N SER A 311 12.85 -23.98 35.58
CA SER A 311 13.16 -24.73 36.81
C SER A 311 13.10 -26.26 36.70
N SER A 312 14.23 -26.89 36.37
CA SER A 312 14.78 -28.05 37.10
C SER A 312 16.18 -28.39 36.57
N GLN A 313 17.16 -27.61 36.99
CA GLN A 313 18.51 -28.08 37.34
C GLN A 313 18.85 -27.48 38.70
#